data_AF-A0A633T710-F1
#
_entry.id   AF-A0A633T710-F1
#
_cell.length_a   1.000
_cell.length_b   1.000
_cell.length_c   1.000
_cell.angle_alpha   90.00
_cell.angle_beta   90.00
_cell.angle_gamma   90.00
#
_symmetry.space_group_name_H-M   'P 1'
#
loop_
_entity.id
_entity.type
_entity.pdbx_description
1 polymer ?
#
loop_
_entity_poly.entity_id
_entity_poly.type
_entity_poly.pdbx_seq_one_letter_code
_entity_poly.pdbx_strand_id
1 'polypeptide(L)'
;MKLVFLIYIASILDDINRAFFTAGILSLACGIFAIILYYICKFESNEKFVNIAKKGIKIFIPISIITGSTAILIPSKETAYLMAGAYIGEKAVKSEFVNNRLEKIIEIIDLNLDKQIKELQGFKK
;
A
#
# COMPACT_ATOMS: atom_id res chain seq x y z
N MET A 1 -17.43 10.50 7.00
CA MET A 1 -17.68 9.66 5.80
C MET A 1 -16.41 9.33 5.01
N LYS A 2 -15.47 10.25 4.74
CA LYS A 2 -14.21 9.94 4.00
C LYS A 2 -13.30 8.88 4.66
N LEU A 3 -13.26 8.82 6.00
CA LEU A 3 -12.40 7.90 6.75
C LEU A 3 -12.87 6.45 6.73
N VAL A 4 -14.19 6.24 6.87
CA VAL A 4 -14.81 4.91 6.75
C VAL A 4 -14.59 4.35 5.34
N PHE A 5 -14.61 5.20 4.32
CA PHE A 5 -14.33 4.80 2.94
C PHE A 5 -12.86 4.41 2.72
N LEU A 6 -11.91 5.11 3.34
CA LEU A 6 -10.48 4.75 3.34
C LEU A 6 -10.22 3.42 4.04
N ILE A 7 -10.86 3.18 5.19
CA ILE A 7 -10.77 1.92 5.93
C ILE A 7 -11.42 0.77 5.14
N TYR A 8 -12.53 1.04 4.45
CA TYR A 8 -13.20 0.07 3.59
C TYR A 8 -12.37 -0.31 2.35
N ILE A 9 -11.78 0.68 1.69
CA ILE A 9 -10.83 0.44 0.58
C ILE A 9 -9.63 -0.36 1.08
N ALA A 10 -9.06 -0.03 2.24
CA ALA A 10 -7.98 -0.79 2.84
C ALA A 10 -8.38 -2.26 3.08
N SER A 11 -9.59 -2.50 3.61
CA SER A 11 -10.11 -3.85 3.85
C SER A 11 -10.19 -4.70 2.59
N ILE A 12 -10.61 -4.11 1.46
CA ILE A 12 -10.81 -4.81 0.18
C ILE A 12 -9.48 -4.96 -0.59
N LEU A 13 -8.51 -4.08 -0.32
CA LEU A 13 -7.26 -4.04 -1.06
C LEU A 13 -6.44 -5.32 -0.95
N ASP A 14 -6.40 -5.98 0.21
CA ASP A 14 -5.70 -7.26 0.32
C ASP A 14 -6.40 -8.39 -0.45
N ASP A 15 -7.74 -8.42 -0.46
CA ASP A 15 -8.47 -9.48 -1.16
C ASP A 15 -8.29 -9.33 -2.67
N ILE A 16 -8.27 -8.08 -3.15
CA ILE A 16 -7.88 -7.74 -4.52
C ILE A 16 -6.43 -8.16 -4.76
N ASN A 17 -5.48 -7.75 -3.92
CA ASN A 17 -4.08 -8.03 -4.17
C ASN A 17 -3.79 -9.55 -4.14
N ARG A 18 -4.46 -10.29 -3.25
CA ARG A 18 -4.41 -11.76 -3.19
C ARG A 18 -5.04 -12.40 -4.43
N ALA A 19 -6.14 -11.86 -4.95
CA ALA A 19 -6.75 -12.31 -6.20
C ALA A 19 -5.83 -12.04 -7.42
N PHE A 20 -5.20 -10.87 -7.49
CA PHE A 20 -4.24 -10.52 -8.54
C PHE A 20 -2.97 -11.38 -8.47
N PHE A 21 -2.46 -11.64 -7.26
CA PHE A 21 -1.29 -12.48 -7.05
C PHE A 21 -1.56 -13.94 -7.42
N THR A 22 -2.70 -14.50 -6.98
CA THR A 22 -3.12 -15.86 -7.35
C THR A 22 -3.40 -16.00 -8.84
N ALA A 23 -4.08 -15.03 -9.46
CA ALA A 23 -4.29 -14.98 -10.91
C ALA A 23 -2.97 -14.87 -11.68
N GLY A 24 -2.03 -14.07 -11.20
CA GLY A 24 -0.68 -13.96 -11.73
C GLY A 24 0.05 -15.29 -11.74
N ILE A 25 0.08 -15.99 -10.60
CA ILE A 25 0.69 -17.32 -10.47
C ILE A 25 0.01 -18.34 -11.40
N LEU A 26 -1.32 -18.36 -11.46
CA LEU A 26 -2.06 -19.27 -12.34
C LEU A 26 -1.73 -19.02 -13.81
N SER A 27 -1.62 -17.75 -14.22
CA SER A 27 -1.28 -17.35 -15.58
C SER A 27 0.15 -17.75 -15.95
N LEU A 28 1.08 -17.67 -14.99
CA LEU A 28 2.47 -18.09 -15.13
C LEU A 28 2.57 -19.61 -15.30
N ALA A 29 1.83 -20.37 -14.49
CA ALA A 29 1.74 -21.82 -14.60
C ALA A 29 1.15 -22.26 -15.95
N CYS A 30 0.08 -21.61 -16.41
CA CYS A 30 -0.49 -21.85 -17.74
C CYS A 30 0.48 -21.49 -18.87
N GLY A 31 1.27 -20.42 -18.71
CA GLY A 31 2.31 -20.03 -19.65
C GLY A 31 3.43 -21.06 -19.77
N ILE A 32 3.93 -21.57 -18.63
CA ILE A 32 4.95 -22.63 -18.59
C ILE A 32 4.40 -23.92 -19.22
N PHE A 33 3.16 -24.29 -18.90
CA PHE A 33 2.51 -25.44 -19.50
C PHE A 33 2.36 -25.31 -21.03
N ALA A 34 2.02 -24.12 -21.52
CA ALA A 34 1.98 -23.84 -22.95
C ALA A 34 3.37 -23.94 -23.62
N ILE A 35 4.45 -23.54 -22.94
CA ILE A 35 5.82 -23.71 -23.44
C ILE A 35 6.20 -25.19 -23.52
N ILE A 36 5.88 -25.99 -22.50
CA ILE A 36 6.16 -27.42 -22.48
C ILE A 36 5.40 -28.12 -23.63
N LEU A 37 4.11 -27.83 -23.78
CA LEU A 37 3.30 -28.34 -24.89
C LEU A 37 3.85 -27.93 -26.26
N TYR A 38 4.34 -26.69 -26.40
CA TYR A 38 4.96 -26.22 -27.64
C TYR A 38 6.17 -27.08 -28.03
N TYR A 39 7.05 -27.39 -27.08
CA TYR A 39 8.24 -28.21 -27.34
C TYR A 39 7.89 -29.68 -27.66
N ILE A 40 6.93 -30.26 -26.93
CA ILE A 40 6.47 -31.65 -27.16
C ILE A 40 5.80 -31.77 -28.54
N CYS A 41 4.84 -30.90 -28.86
CA CYS A 41 4.11 -30.98 -30.13
C CYS A 41 4.98 -30.60 -31.34
N LYS A 42 6.01 -29.76 -31.16
CA LYS A 42 7.00 -29.48 -32.20
C LYS A 42 7.85 -30.71 -32.50
N PHE A 43 8.16 -31.52 -31.49
CA PHE A 43 8.89 -32.78 -31.66
C PHE A 43 8.06 -33.82 -32.41
N GLU A 44 6.75 -33.88 -32.14
CA GLU A 44 5.78 -34.75 -32.85
C GLU A 44 5.30 -34.22 -34.21
N SER A 45 5.80 -33.08 -34.71
CA SER A 45 5.34 -32.41 -35.95
C SER A 45 3.81 -32.14 -36.01
N ASN A 46 3.17 -31.97 -34.85
CA ASN A 46 1.73 -31.78 -34.77
C ASN A 46 1.36 -30.29 -34.85
N GLU A 47 1.34 -29.74 -36.07
CA GLU A 47 1.26 -28.29 -36.35
C GLU A 47 0.04 -27.58 -35.70
N LYS A 48 -1.09 -28.27 -35.54
CA LYS A 48 -2.30 -27.71 -34.93
C LYS A 48 -2.07 -27.32 -33.46
N PHE A 49 -1.40 -28.17 -32.70
CA PHE A 49 -1.14 -27.94 -31.29
C PHE A 49 -0.01 -26.94 -31.05
N VAL A 50 0.99 -26.91 -31.94
CA VAL A 50 2.06 -25.90 -31.94
C VAL A 50 1.50 -24.48 -32.08
N ASN A 51 0.52 -24.28 -32.97
CA ASN A 51 -0.12 -22.98 -33.16
C ASN A 51 -0.99 -22.54 -31.97
N ILE A 52 -1.67 -23.49 -31.31
CA ILE A 52 -2.45 -23.23 -30.08
C ILE A 52 -1.52 -22.82 -28.94
N ALA A 53 -0.42 -23.56 -28.76
CA ALA A 53 0.58 -23.25 -27.74
C ALA A 53 1.25 -21.88 -27.99
N LYS A 54 1.58 -21.56 -29.24
CA LYS A 54 2.15 -20.25 -29.63
C LYS A 54 1.19 -19.08 -29.38
N LYS A 55 -0.11 -19.27 -29.64
CA LYS A 55 -1.15 -18.29 -29.26
C LYS A 55 -1.28 -18.14 -27.75
N GLY A 56 -1.23 -19.25 -27.01
CA GLY A 56 -1.24 -19.25 -25.54
C GLY A 56 -0.08 -18.43 -24.97
N ILE A 57 1.15 -18.71 -25.40
CA ILE A 57 2.36 -17.97 -24.96
C ILE A 57 2.22 -16.47 -25.23
N LYS A 58 1.71 -16.08 -26.41
CA LYS A 58 1.56 -14.66 -26.80
C LYS A 58 0.53 -13.90 -25.95
N ILE A 59 -0.41 -14.59 -25.31
CA ILE A 59 -1.47 -13.99 -24.50
C ILE A 59 -1.15 -14.09 -23.01
N PHE A 60 -0.71 -15.26 -22.53
CA PHE A 60 -0.48 -15.51 -21.11
C PHE A 60 0.77 -14.82 -20.56
N ILE A 61 1.84 -14.68 -21.34
CA ILE A 61 3.05 -13.97 -20.90
C ILE A 61 2.78 -12.48 -20.61
N PRO A 62 2.22 -11.68 -21.54
CA PRO A 62 1.96 -10.27 -21.25
C PRO A 62 0.92 -10.08 -20.15
N ILE A 63 -0.10 -10.95 -20.07
CA ILE A 63 -1.06 -10.91 -18.96
C ILE A 63 -0.37 -11.16 -17.62
N SER A 64 0.51 -12.16 -17.53
CA SER A 64 1.25 -12.44 -16.29
C SER A 64 2.13 -11.26 -15.87
N ILE A 65 2.76 -10.57 -16.82
CA ILE A 65 3.59 -9.39 -16.56
C ILE A 65 2.71 -8.25 -16.03
N ILE A 66 1.61 -7.93 -16.73
CA ILE A 66 0.69 -6.86 -16.32
C ILE A 66 0.13 -7.13 -14.92
N THR A 67 -0.36 -8.36 -14.70
CA THR A 67 -0.99 -8.75 -13.43
C THR A 67 0.01 -8.71 -12.28
N GLY A 68 1.26 -9.16 -12.52
CA GLY A 68 2.35 -9.08 -11.56
C GLY A 68 2.76 -7.64 -11.24
N SER A 69 2.89 -6.77 -12.26
CA SER A 69 3.21 -5.36 -12.06
C SER A 69 2.11 -4.61 -11.30
N THR A 70 0.84 -4.90 -11.56
CA THR A 70 -0.28 -4.30 -10.81
C THR A 70 -0.31 -4.74 -9.36
N ALA A 71 0.06 -5.99 -9.04
CA ALA A 71 0.10 -6.46 -7.66
C ALA A 71 1.18 -5.73 -6.82
N ILE A 72 2.30 -5.34 -7.43
CA ILE A 72 3.37 -4.57 -6.78
C ILE A 72 2.94 -3.12 -6.50
N LEU A 73 2.12 -2.54 -7.38
CA LEU A 73 1.65 -1.16 -7.24
C LEU A 73 0.53 -0.99 -6.21
N ILE A 74 -0.19 -2.06 -5.87
CA ILE A 74 -1.28 -2.01 -4.90
C ILE A 74 -0.69 -2.01 -3.48
N PRO A 75 -0.88 -0.94 -2.68
CA PRO A 75 -0.36 -0.88 -1.31
C PRO A 75 -1.04 -1.94 -0.43
N SER A 76 -0.32 -2.45 0.56
CA SER A 76 -0.87 -3.45 1.50
C SER A 76 -1.85 -2.80 2.48
N LYS A 77 -2.71 -3.62 3.13
CA LYS A 77 -3.60 -3.17 4.21
C LYS A 77 -2.90 -2.29 5.24
N GLU A 78 -1.72 -2.71 5.70
CA GLU A 78 -0.95 -1.98 6.71
C GLU A 78 -0.60 -0.57 6.24
N THR A 79 -0.15 -0.40 4.99
CA THR A 79 0.17 0.91 4.42
C THR A 79 -1.06 1.80 4.31
N ALA A 80 -2.21 1.24 3.90
CA ALA A 80 -3.46 1.98 3.80
C ALA A 80 -3.99 2.44 5.17
N TYR A 81 -3.86 1.60 6.21
CA TYR A 81 -4.20 1.98 7.59
C TYR A 81 -3.27 3.06 8.13
N LEU A 82 -1.97 2.99 7.82
CA LEU A 82 -0.99 3.99 8.23
C LEU A 82 -1.28 5.35 7.59
N MET A 83 -1.67 5.37 6.31
CA MET A 83 -2.15 6.59 5.64
C MET A 83 -3.44 7.15 6.27
N ALA A 84 -4.39 6.29 6.63
CA ALA A 84 -5.62 6.73 7.31
C ALA A 84 -5.32 7.32 8.70
N GLY A 85 -4.41 6.70 9.45
CA GLY A 85 -3.93 7.19 10.74
C GLY A 85 -3.19 8.52 10.62
N ALA A 86 -2.30 8.66 9.64
CA ALA A 86 -1.60 9.91 9.33
C ALA A 86 -2.60 11.04 8.99
N TYR A 87 -3.64 10.75 8.21
CA TYR A 87 -4.67 11.72 7.85
C TYR A 87 -5.51 12.18 9.06
N ILE A 88 -5.77 11.28 10.01
CA ILE A 88 -6.41 11.63 11.28
C ILE A 88 -5.47 12.48 12.13
N GLY A 89 -4.21 12.08 12.26
CA GLY A 89 -3.19 12.82 13.01
C GLY A 89 -3.02 14.23 12.48
N GLU A 90 -2.91 14.40 11.16
CA GLU A 90 -2.81 15.71 10.53
C GLU A 90 -4.03 16.59 10.81
N LYS A 91 -5.25 16.01 10.75
CA LYS A 91 -6.48 16.74 11.10
C LYS A 91 -6.59 17.07 12.58
N ALA A 92 -6.12 16.19 13.46
CA ALA A 92 -6.13 16.42 14.90
C ALA A 92 -5.18 17.57 15.26
N VAL A 93 -3.97 17.56 14.70
CA VAL A 93 -2.96 18.61 14.91
C VAL A 93 -3.38 19.93 14.29
N LYS A 94 -4.00 19.92 13.09
CA LYS A 94 -4.53 21.13 12.45
C LYS A 94 -5.88 21.60 13.02
N SER A 95 -6.46 20.89 13.99
CA SER A 95 -7.70 21.35 14.60
C SER A 95 -7.42 22.57 15.48
N GLU A 96 -8.15 23.67 15.24
CA GLU A 96 -8.10 24.89 16.05
C GLU A 96 -8.28 24.59 17.55
N PHE A 97 -9.04 23.53 17.87
CA PHE A 97 -9.27 23.09 19.23
C PHE A 97 -8.00 22.55 19.91
N VAL A 98 -7.18 21.78 19.21
CA VAL A 98 -5.91 21.25 19.75
C VAL A 98 -4.86 22.34 19.79
N ASN A 99 -4.72 23.14 18.72
CA ASN A 99 -3.78 24.27 18.71
C ASN A 99 -4.04 25.29 19.82
N ASN A 100 -5.30 25.71 20.01
CA ASN A 100 -5.64 26.67 21.08
C ASN A 100 -5.39 26.11 22.49
N ARG A 101 -5.48 24.79 22.69
CA ARG A 101 -5.14 24.18 23.99
C ARG A 101 -3.63 23.99 24.15
N LEU A 102 -2.93 23.65 23.07
CA LEU A 102 -1.47 23.53 23.08
C LEU A 102 -0.83 24.89 23.38
N GLU A 103 -1.28 25.96 22.74
CA GLU A 103 -0.82 27.34 23.01
C GLU A 103 -1.01 27.71 24.48
N LYS A 104 -2.19 27.45 25.05
CA LYS A 104 -2.45 27.73 26.48
C LYS A 104 -1.54 26.94 27.41
N ILE A 105 -1.22 25.69 27.06
CA ILE A 105 -0.29 24.86 27.85
C ILE A 105 1.14 25.41 27.74
N ILE A 106 1.56 25.80 26.53
CA ILE A 106 2.87 26.42 26.29
C ILE A 106 2.98 27.73 27.07
N GLU A 107 1.95 28.56 27.07
CA GLU A 107 1.91 29.82 27.81
C GLU A 107 2.02 29.61 29.33
N ILE A 108 1.36 28.57 29.87
CA ILE A 108 1.50 28.19 31.30
C ILE A 108 2.92 27.69 31.61
N ILE A 109 3.55 26.96 30.70
CA ILE A 109 4.92 26.48 30.86
C ILE A 109 5.89 27.67 30.88
N ASP A 110 5.75 28.60 29.93
CA ASP A 110 6.58 29.81 29.87
C ASP A 110 6.41 30.68 31.13
N LEU A 111 5.19 30.88 31.61
CA LEU A 111 4.94 31.60 32.86
C LEU A 111 5.60 30.94 34.08
N ASN A 112 5.63 29.61 34.13
CA ASN A 112 6.30 28.88 35.21
C ASN A 112 7.83 28.89 35.07
N LEU A 113 8.36 28.87 33.84
CA LEU A 113 9.78 29.02 33.58
C LEU A 113 10.26 30.43 33.94
N ASP A 114 9.51 31.47 33.57
CA ASP A 114 9.79 32.85 33.93
C ASP A 114 9.76 33.09 35.45
N LYS A 115 8.83 32.44 36.16
CA LYS A 115 8.82 32.45 37.63
C LYS A 115 10.07 31.83 38.22
N GLN A 116 10.46 30.65 37.75
CA GLN A 116 11.67 29.97 38.22
C GLN A 116 12.95 30.75 37.89
N ILE A 117 13.01 31.37 36.71
CA ILE A 117 14.14 32.24 36.32
C ILE A 117 14.21 33.47 37.23
N LYS A 118 13.08 34.11 37.54
CA LYS A 118 13.02 35.24 38.48
C LYS A 118 13.41 34.84 39.90
N GLU A 119 12.99 33.67 40.37
CA GLU A 119 13.42 33.13 41.67
C GLU A 119 14.93 32.87 41.70
N LEU A 120 15.50 32.26 40.65
CA LEU A 120 16.94 32.02 40.52
C LEU A 120 17.76 33.32 40.40
N GLN A 121 17.23 34.35 39.74
CA GLN A 121 17.87 35.67 39.65
C GLN A 121 17.75 36.46 40.95
N GLY A 122 16.65 36.32 41.69
CA GLY A 122 16.47 36.90 43.02
C GLY A 122 17.38 36.28 44.09
N PHE A 123 17.72 35.00 43.95
CA PHE A 123 18.70 34.30 44.81
C PHE A 123 20.16 34.68 44.54
N LYS A 124 20.46 35.38 43.45
CA LYS A 124 21.82 35.76 43.04
C LYS A 124 22.27 37.15 43.51
N LYS A 125 21.50 37.79 44.40
CA LYS A 125 21.78 39.11 44.99
C LYS A 125 21.99 38.99 46.49
#